data_AF-A0A3D2CIH4-F1
#
_entry.id   AF-A0A3D2CIH4-F1
#
_cell.length_a   1.000
_cell.length_b   1.000
_cell.length_c   1.000
_cell.angle_alpha   90.00
_cell.angle_beta   90.00
_cell.angle_gamma   90.00
#
_symmetry.space_group_name_H-M   'P 1'
#
loop_
_entity.id
_entity.type
_entity.pdbx_description
1 polymer ?
#
loop_
_entity_poly.entity_id
_entity_poly.type
_entity_poly.pdbx_seq_one_letter_code
_entity_poly.pdbx_strand_id
1 'polypeptide(L)'
;FAGCNNAESAQTTIDGDVRIYLGDVEEDDELPIVTTALVYIDNEDGTLDAACYLDDSGASAPDANVTGMTGRYALFDAREGPRVLTVTYDADGTTITNELLVYVPDGGDVPLYPTLVSFL
;
A
#
# COMPACT_ATOMS: atom_id res chain seq x y z
N PHE A 1 -8.83 9.09 5.75
CA PHE A 1 -7.42 9.54 5.65
C PHE A 1 -7.10 10.77 6.50
N ALA A 2 -7.73 10.94 7.68
CA ALA A 2 -7.43 12.10 8.53
C ALA A 2 -5.96 12.05 9.00
N GLY A 3 -5.23 13.17 8.93
CA GLY A 3 -3.84 13.24 9.37
C GLY A 3 -2.80 12.75 8.34
N CYS A 4 -3.21 12.21 7.20
CA CYS A 4 -2.29 11.97 6.09
C CYS A 4 -1.98 13.28 5.37
N ASN A 5 -0.71 13.53 5.09
CA ASN A 5 -0.31 14.69 4.29
C ASN A 5 -0.95 14.62 2.90
N ASN A 6 -1.37 15.78 2.39
CA ASN A 6 -1.98 15.96 1.06
C ASN A 6 -3.33 15.28 0.82
N ALA A 7 -3.87 14.49 1.76
CA ALA A 7 -5.11 13.74 1.55
C ALA A 7 -6.34 14.61 1.21
N GLU A 8 -6.42 15.84 1.71
CA GLU A 8 -7.54 16.75 1.41
C GLU A 8 -7.42 17.45 0.06
N SER A 9 -6.20 17.55 -0.48
CA SER A 9 -5.91 18.22 -1.76
C SER A 9 -5.64 17.24 -2.90
N ALA A 10 -5.54 15.95 -2.58
CA ALA A 10 -5.14 14.93 -3.52
C ALA A 10 -6.16 14.77 -4.64
N GLN A 11 -5.69 14.73 -5.88
CA GLN A 11 -6.55 14.44 -7.03
C GLN A 11 -6.68 12.94 -7.28
N THR A 12 -5.63 12.19 -6.95
CA THR A 12 -5.57 10.74 -7.05
C THR A 12 -5.24 10.12 -5.71
N THR A 13 -5.88 8.99 -5.40
CA THR A 13 -5.58 8.18 -4.22
C THR A 13 -5.39 6.73 -4.65
N ILE A 14 -4.37 6.06 -4.12
CA ILE A 14 -4.24 4.60 -4.17
C ILE A 14 -4.31 4.12 -2.74
N ASP A 15 -5.26 3.26 -2.41
CA ASP A 15 -5.45 2.78 -1.05
C ASP A 15 -5.77 1.28 -1.02
N GLY A 16 -5.38 0.62 0.07
CA GLY A 16 -5.52 -0.82 0.17
C GLY A 16 -5.04 -1.37 1.50
N ASP A 17 -5.09 -2.69 1.61
CA ASP A 17 -4.51 -3.46 2.71
C ASP A 17 -3.62 -4.59 2.21
N VAL A 18 -2.40 -4.70 2.75
CA VAL A 18 -1.42 -5.69 2.30
C VAL A 18 -1.68 -7.04 2.93
N ARG A 19 -1.87 -8.06 2.09
CA ARG A 19 -2.10 -9.45 2.52
C ARG A 19 -1.24 -10.46 1.78
N ILE A 20 -0.87 -11.53 2.47
CA ILE A 20 -0.13 -12.64 1.88
C ILE A 20 -1.07 -13.45 0.98
N TYR A 21 -0.70 -13.63 -0.27
CA TYR A 21 -1.37 -14.55 -1.18
C TYR A 21 -1.01 -16.00 -0.82
N LEU A 22 -2.01 -16.80 -0.48
CA LEU A 22 -1.85 -18.24 -0.15
C LEU A 22 -2.42 -19.18 -1.23
N GLY A 23 -2.88 -18.66 -2.38
CA GLY A 23 -3.51 -19.47 -3.41
C GLY A 23 -5.01 -19.64 -3.17
N ASP A 24 -5.49 -20.89 -3.15
CA ASP A 24 -6.91 -21.25 -3.03
C ASP A 24 -7.45 -20.96 -1.62
N VAL A 25 -7.73 -19.69 -1.34
CA VAL A 25 -8.50 -19.23 -0.18
C VAL A 25 -9.81 -18.70 -0.70
N GLU A 26 -10.93 -19.07 -0.07
CA GLU A 26 -12.27 -18.74 -0.57
C GLU A 26 -12.64 -17.28 -0.32
N GLU A 27 -12.12 -16.67 0.76
CA GLU A 27 -12.41 -15.29 1.16
C GLU A 27 -11.12 -14.49 1.42
N ASP A 28 -11.05 -13.27 0.87
CA ASP A 28 -9.86 -12.41 0.96
C ASP A 28 -9.57 -11.93 2.39
N ASP A 29 -10.59 -11.85 3.25
CA ASP A 29 -10.44 -11.43 4.64
C ASP A 29 -9.84 -12.50 5.56
N GLU A 30 -9.79 -13.75 5.10
CA GLU A 30 -9.05 -14.86 5.74
C GLU A 30 -7.55 -14.82 5.44
N LEU A 31 -7.12 -14.05 4.44
CA LEU A 31 -5.71 -13.96 4.08
C LEU A 31 -4.90 -13.24 5.17
N PRO A 32 -3.70 -13.73 5.54
CA PRO A 32 -2.89 -13.10 6.57
C PRO A 32 -2.51 -11.65 6.23
N ILE A 33 -2.71 -10.75 7.19
CA ILE A 33 -2.30 -9.35 7.08
C ILE A 33 -0.77 -9.26 7.20
N VAL A 34 -0.15 -8.48 6.30
CA VAL A 34 1.27 -8.14 6.39
C VAL A 34 1.43 -6.91 7.27
N THR A 35 2.02 -7.09 8.46
CA THR A 35 2.12 -6.02 9.47
C THR A 35 3.41 -5.19 9.40
N THR A 36 4.36 -5.65 8.58
CA THR A 36 5.69 -5.06 8.43
C THR A 36 5.92 -4.45 7.04
N ALA A 37 4.86 -4.26 6.26
CA ALA A 37 4.99 -3.80 4.89
C ALA A 37 5.31 -2.29 4.82
N LEU A 38 6.36 -1.98 4.08
CA LEU A 38 6.65 -0.67 3.53
C LEU A 38 6.07 -0.61 2.11
N VAL A 39 5.26 0.41 1.83
CA VAL A 39 4.58 0.59 0.54
C VAL A 39 4.98 1.94 -0.07
N TYR A 40 5.42 1.92 -1.32
CA TYR A 40 5.82 3.14 -2.03
C TYR A 40 5.76 2.99 -3.55
N ILE A 41 5.78 4.11 -4.27
CA ILE A 41 6.02 4.17 -5.73
C ILE A 41 7.42 4.73 -5.98
N ASP A 42 8.18 4.07 -6.83
CA ASP A 42 9.45 4.59 -7.36
C ASP A 42 9.17 5.42 -8.62
N ASN A 43 9.51 6.71 -8.57
CA ASN A 43 9.33 7.62 -9.69
C ASN A 43 10.57 7.62 -10.61
N GLU A 44 10.38 7.97 -11.89
CA GLU A 44 11.46 8.02 -12.89
C GLU A 44 12.60 8.99 -12.52
N ASP A 45 12.36 9.94 -11.63
CA ASP A 45 13.36 10.90 -11.12
C ASP A 45 14.13 10.38 -9.89
N GLY A 46 13.88 9.14 -9.46
CA GLY A 46 14.50 8.49 -8.30
C GLY A 46 13.94 8.94 -6.95
N THR A 47 12.80 9.65 -6.94
CA THR A 47 12.07 9.98 -5.71
C THR A 47 11.09 8.86 -5.36
N LEU A 48 10.89 8.65 -4.05
CA LEU A 48 9.93 7.67 -3.55
C LEU A 48 8.71 8.39 -2.98
N ASP A 49 7.54 8.05 -3.50
CA ASP A 49 6.27 8.43 -2.88
C ASP A 49 5.92 7.36 -1.85
N ALA A 50 6.22 7.64 -0.58
CA ALA A 50 5.93 6.73 0.53
C ALA A 50 4.46 6.82 0.95
N ALA A 51 3.88 5.68 1.32
CA ALA A 51 2.49 5.64 1.77
C ALA A 51 2.29 6.25 3.15
N CYS A 52 1.09 6.78 3.38
CA CYS A 52 0.54 7.03 4.71
C CYS A 52 -0.06 5.73 5.25
N TYR A 53 0.41 5.25 6.40
CA TYR A 53 -0.13 4.05 7.04
C TYR A 53 -1.33 4.39 7.92
N LEU A 54 -2.33 3.50 7.92
CA LEU A 54 -3.64 3.79 8.49
C LEU A 54 -3.98 2.89 9.68
N ASP A 55 -4.59 3.48 10.69
CA ASP A 55 -5.16 2.75 11.82
C ASP A 55 -6.54 2.12 11.49
N ASP A 56 -7.14 1.46 12.48
CA ASP A 56 -8.44 0.79 12.34
C ASP A 56 -9.57 1.76 11.95
N SER A 57 -9.43 3.05 12.26
CA SER A 57 -10.40 4.10 11.91
C SER A 57 -10.19 4.67 10.51
N GLY A 58 -9.11 4.29 9.81
CA GLY A 58 -8.71 4.88 8.53
C GLY A 58 -8.09 6.28 8.66
N ALA A 59 -7.60 6.61 9.86
CA ALA A 59 -6.78 7.79 10.12
C ALA A 59 -5.29 7.44 10.01
N SER A 60 -4.45 8.44 9.79
CA SER A 60 -3.00 8.27 9.80
C SER A 60 -2.54 7.76 11.16
N ALA A 61 -1.66 6.76 11.13
CA ALA A 61 -0.86 6.35 12.26
C ALA A 61 0.50 7.10 12.18
N PRO A 62 0.66 8.27 12.81
CA PRO A 62 1.78 9.17 12.53
C PRO A 62 3.15 8.61 12.93
N ASP A 63 3.21 7.70 13.89
CA ASP A 63 4.44 7.03 14.33
C ASP A 63 4.74 5.74 13.54
N ALA A 64 3.87 5.36 12.59
CA ALA A 64 4.03 4.14 11.81
C ALA A 64 4.95 4.38 10.61
N ASN A 65 5.93 3.48 10.44
CA ASN A 65 6.79 3.43 9.26
C ASN A 65 6.45 2.23 8.34
N VAL A 66 5.46 1.44 8.72
CA VAL A 66 4.96 0.24 8.04
C VAL A 66 3.46 0.10 8.31
N THR A 67 2.79 -0.78 7.56
CA THR A 67 1.34 -1.02 7.60
C THR A 67 0.76 -1.39 8.97
N GLY A 68 1.54 -1.99 9.87
CA GLY A 68 1.08 -2.34 11.22
C GLY A 68 -0.07 -3.37 11.22
N MET A 69 -0.84 -3.43 12.31
CA MET A 69 -1.85 -4.50 12.49
C MET A 69 -2.98 -4.51 11.46
N THR A 70 -3.19 -3.40 10.76
CA THR A 70 -4.30 -3.27 9.80
C THR A 70 -3.90 -3.72 8.39
N GLY A 71 -2.61 -3.70 8.06
CA GLY A 71 -2.16 -3.86 6.69
C GLY A 71 -2.39 -2.61 5.82
N ARG A 72 -3.04 -1.57 6.35
CA ARG A 72 -3.66 -0.51 5.54
C ARG A 72 -2.69 0.61 5.20
N TYR A 73 -2.81 1.10 3.98
CA TYR A 73 -2.01 2.21 3.47
C TYR A 73 -2.83 3.08 2.51
N ALA A 74 -2.35 4.31 2.30
CA ALA A 74 -2.82 5.19 1.23
C ALA A 74 -1.66 6.01 0.65
N LEU A 75 -1.60 6.12 -0.67
CA LEU A 75 -0.71 6.99 -1.44
C LEU A 75 -1.57 8.08 -2.09
N PHE A 76 -1.06 9.31 -2.08
CA PHE A 76 -1.77 10.49 -2.56
C PHE A 76 -1.00 11.14 -3.70
N ASP A 77 -1.72 11.69 -4.68
CA ASP A 77 -1.17 12.42 -5.83
C ASP A 77 -0.17 11.62 -6.66
N ALA A 78 -0.36 10.29 -6.73
CA ALA A 78 0.38 9.46 -7.66
C ALA A 78 0.16 9.96 -9.10
N ARG A 79 1.25 10.15 -9.85
CA ARG A 79 1.20 10.65 -11.23
C ARG A 79 0.36 9.70 -12.11
N GLU A 80 -0.48 10.23 -13.00
CA GLU A 80 -1.30 9.47 -13.95
C GLU A 80 -0.51 8.49 -14.83
N GLY A 81 -1.05 7.29 -15.03
CA GLY A 81 -0.54 6.26 -15.93
C GLY A 81 -0.04 5.02 -15.21
N PRO A 82 0.71 4.14 -15.90
CA PRO A 82 1.25 2.92 -15.30
C PRO A 82 2.32 3.25 -14.26
N ARG A 83 2.19 2.71 -13.05
CA ARG A 83 3.12 2.85 -11.93
C ARG A 83 3.49 1.49 -11.37
N VAL A 84 4.69 1.41 -10.81
CA VAL A 84 5.12 0.24 -10.04
C VAL A 84 4.90 0.58 -8.58
N LEU A 85 3.91 -0.09 -7.98
CA LEU A 85 3.71 -0.10 -6.54
C LEU A 85 4.62 -1.16 -5.95
N THR A 86 5.59 -0.73 -5.14
CA THR A 86 6.53 -1.62 -4.49
C THR A 86 6.09 -1.87 -3.05
N VAL A 87 5.98 -3.14 -2.70
CA VAL A 87 5.68 -3.59 -1.34
C VAL A 87 6.86 -4.41 -0.84
N THR A 88 7.56 -3.88 0.16
CA THR A 88 8.69 -4.56 0.79
C THR A 88 8.35 -4.88 2.24
N TYR A 89 8.61 -6.10 2.71
CA TYR A 89 8.32 -6.50 4.08
C TYR A 89 9.35 -7.51 4.61
N ASP A 90 9.43 -7.63 5.94
CA ASP A 90 10.26 -8.64 6.60
C ASP A 90 9.44 -9.92 6.84
N ALA A 91 9.97 -11.04 6.36
CA ALA A 91 9.48 -12.39 6.64
C ALA A 91 10.61 -13.21 7.26
N ASP A 92 10.58 -13.35 8.59
CA ASP A 92 11.55 -14.11 9.37
C ASP A 92 13.01 -13.68 9.11
N GLY A 93 13.25 -12.35 9.12
CA GLY A 93 14.58 -11.77 8.89
C GLY A 93 15.00 -11.72 7.42
N THR A 94 14.13 -12.13 6.49
CA THR A 94 14.33 -12.00 5.05
C THR A 94 13.48 -10.85 4.52
N THR A 95 14.13 -9.88 3.87
CA THR A 95 13.41 -8.83 3.13
C THR A 95 12.86 -9.41 1.83
N ILE A 96 11.54 -9.38 1.68
CA ILE A 96 10.82 -9.76 0.47
C ILE A 96 10.31 -8.49 -0.21
N THR A 97 10.46 -8.40 -1.52
CA THR A 97 10.01 -7.27 -2.33
C THR A 97 9.08 -7.77 -3.44
N ASN A 98 7.89 -7.18 -3.52
CA ASN A 98 6.91 -7.41 -4.56
C ASN A 98 6.71 -6.12 -5.36
N GLU A 99 6.76 -6.21 -6.68
CA GLU A 99 6.51 -5.09 -7.59
C GLU A 99 5.19 -5.34 -8.33
N LEU A 100 4.21 -4.46 -8.12
CA LEU A 100 2.87 -4.57 -8.66
C LEU A 100 2.63 -3.47 -9.68
N LEU A 101 2.23 -3.83 -10.90
CA LEU A 101 1.86 -2.85 -11.92
C LEU A 101 0.45 -2.34 -11.64
N VAL A 102 0.33 -1.04 -11.36
CA VAL A 102 -0.92 -0.35 -11.07
C VAL A 102 -1.15 0.74 -12.11
N TYR A 103 -2.37 0.87 -12.62
CA TYR A 103 -2.71 1.97 -13.53
C TYR A 103 -3.44 3.07 -12.75
N VAL A 104 -2.83 4.25 -12.67
CA VAL A 104 -3.40 5.43 -12.01
C VAL A 104 -4.19 6.25 -13.04
N PRO A 105 -5.50 6.47 -12.85
CA PRO A 105 -6.30 7.28 -13.76
C PRO A 105 -6.00 8.79 -13.62
N ASP A 106 -6.49 9.58 -14.57
CA ASP A 106 -6.56 11.05 -14.44
C ASP A 106 -7.61 11.42 -13.39
N GLY A 107 -7.19 11.44 -12.13
CA GLY A 107 -8.04 11.69 -10.96
C GLY A 107 -8.84 10.46 -10.47
N GLY A 108 -9.19 10.49 -9.19
CA GLY A 108 -10.02 9.47 -8.53
C GLY A 108 -9.23 8.45 -7.71
N ASP A 109 -9.92 7.37 -7.34
CA ASP A 109 -9.40 6.36 -6.40
C ASP A 109 -9.03 5.06 -7.12
N VAL A 110 -7.91 4.46 -6.71
CA VAL A 110 -7.41 3.15 -7.13
C VAL A 110 -7.46 2.21 -5.92
N PRO A 111 -8.61 1.55 -5.68
CA PRO A 111 -8.76 0.64 -4.54
C PRO A 111 -8.03 -0.68 -4.80
N LEU A 112 -7.17 -1.08 -3.86
CA LEU A 112 -6.38 -2.32 -3.86
C LEU A 112 -6.67 -3.13 -2.59
N TYR A 113 -7.91 -3.62 -2.47
CA TYR A 113 -8.42 -4.37 -1.32
C TYR A 113 -8.70 -5.84 -1.73
N PRO A 114 -7.81 -6.80 -1.42
CA PRO A 114 -6.48 -6.63 -0.85
C PRO A 114 -5.39 -6.32 -1.89
N THR A 115 -4.27 -5.80 -1.41
CA THR A 115 -2.99 -5.74 -2.12
C THR A 115 -2.24 -7.04 -1.85
N LEU A 116 -2.36 -7.99 -2.77
CA LEU A 116 -1.80 -9.32 -2.63
C LEU A 116 -0.29 -9.35 -2.89
N VAL A 117 0.47 -9.96 -1.97
CA VAL A 117 1.92 -10.15 -2.10
C VAL A 117 2.33 -11.61 -1.92
N SER A 118 3.38 -12.03 -2.62
CA SER A 118 4.02 -13.33 -2.46
C SER A 118 5.01 -13.33 -1.30
N PHE A 119 5.20 -14.48 -0.67
CA PHE A 119 6.19 -14.78 0.38
C PHE A 119 7.37 -15.62 -0.12
N LEU A 120 7.45 -15.86 -1.42
CA LEU A 120 8.48 -16.65 -2.13
C LEU A 120 9.23 -15.80 -3.13
#